data_AF-W1XEG2-F1
#
_entry.id   AF-W1XEG2-F1
#
_cell.length_a   1.000
_cell.length_b   1.000
_cell.length_c   1.000
_cell.angle_alpha   90.00
_cell.angle_beta   90.00
_cell.angle_gamma   90.00
#
_symmetry.space_group_name_H-M   'P 1'
#
loop_
_entity.id
_entity.type
_entity.pdbx_description
1 polymer ?
#
loop_
_entity_poly.entity_id
_entity_poly.type
_entity_poly.pdbx_seq_one_letter_code
_entity_poly.pdbx_strand_id
1 'polypeptide(L)' 'AYAWQLTDNAKFTQGVSVFGAEDTTLNSESALNVAINEHFGLKVAYNVTWNSEPPESAPEHTDRRTTLSLGYSM' A
#
# COMPACT_ATOMS: atom_id res chain seq x y z
N ALA A 1 -5.38 -10.07 -4.64
CA ALA A 1 -5.45 -9.08 -3.54
C ALA A 1 -6.58 -9.49 -2.59
N TYR A 2 -6.38 -9.33 -1.29
CA TYR A 2 -7.37 -9.60 -0.24
C TYR A 2 -8.07 -8.30 0.17
N ALA A 3 -9.37 -8.37 0.43
CA ALA A 3 -10.16 -7.24 0.85
C ALA A 3 -11.21 -7.69 1.88
N TRP A 4 -11.27 -7.01 3.01
CA TRP A 4 -12.20 -7.34 4.09
C TRP A 4 -12.92 -6.08 4.58
N GLN A 5 -14.25 -6.13 4.52
CA GLN A 5 -15.11 -5.12 5.13
C GLN A 5 -15.11 -5.32 6.64
N LEU A 6 -14.46 -4.42 7.39
CA LEU A 6 -14.33 -4.52 8.84
C LEU A 6 -15.61 -4.03 9.54
N THR A 7 -16.15 -2.92 9.07
CA THR A 7 -17.36 -2.23 9.54
C THR A 7 -18.10 -1.66 8.35
N ASP A 8 -19.26 -1.03 8.53
CA ASP A 8 -19.99 -0.42 7.41
C ASP A 8 -19.21 0.68 6.67
N ASN A 9 -18.27 1.34 7.36
CA ASN A 9 -17.50 2.47 6.83
C ASN A 9 -15.98 2.23 6.72
N ALA A 10 -15.47 1.06 7.11
CA ALA A 10 -14.04 0.76 7.08
C ALA A 10 -13.73 -0.55 6.36
N LYS A 11 -12.77 -0.49 5.44
CA LYS A 11 -12.32 -1.63 4.62
C LYS A 11 -10.81 -1.77 4.68
N PHE A 12 -10.37 -2.96 5.10
CA PHE A 12 -8.98 -3.36 5.02
C PHE A 12 -8.68 -3.99 3.65
N THR A 13 -7.54 -3.66 3.06
CA THR A 13 -7.06 -4.24 1.81
C THR A 13 -5.60 -4.65 1.95
N GLN A 14 -5.27 -5.83 1.43
CA GLN A 14 -3.89 -6.32 1.32
C GLN A 14 -3.61 -6.73 -0.13
N GLY A 15 -2.64 -6.07 -0.75
CA GLY A 15 -2.08 -6.45 -2.04
C GLY A 15 -0.69 -7.02 -1.87
N VAL A 16 -0.37 -8.06 -2.63
CA VAL A 16 1.02 -8.48 -2.88
C VAL A 16 1.16 -8.65 -4.39
N SER A 17 2.25 -8.14 -4.96
CA SER A 17 2.60 -8.34 -6.36
C SER A 17 4.07 -8.66 -6.52
N VAL A 18 4.35 -9.43 -7.56
CA VAL A 18 5.70 -9.75 -8.01
C VAL A 18 5.84 -9.22 -9.42
N PHE A 19 6.90 -8.46 -9.66
CA PHE A 19 7.34 -8.08 -10.99
C PHE A 19 8.67 -8.76 -11.25
N GLY A 20 8.71 -9.64 -12.26
CA GLY A 20 9.93 -10.33 -12.67
C GLY A 20 10.32 -9.89 -14.07
N ALA A 21 11.54 -9.35 -14.20
CA ALA A 21 12.20 -9.04 -15.45
C ALA A 21 13.62 -9.64 -15.41
N GLU A 22 14.67 -8.82 -15.60
CA GLU A 22 16.05 -9.22 -15.30
C GLU A 22 16.27 -9.33 -13.78
N ASP A 23 15.64 -8.43 -13.01
CA ASP A 23 15.53 -8.44 -11.55
C ASP A 23 14.11 -8.78 -11.08
N THR A 24 13.96 -9.04 -9.79
CA THR A 24 12.66 -9.31 -9.14
C THR A 24 12.33 -8.20 -8.15
N THR A 25 11.16 -7.59 -8.33
CA THR A 25 10.58 -6.67 -7.35
C THR A 25 9.34 -7.29 -6.70
N LEU A 26 9.33 -7.34 -5.37
CA LEU A 26 8.17 -7.71 -4.57
C LEU A 26 7.55 -6.45 -3.98
N ASN A 27 6.25 -6.26 -4.15
CA ASN A 27 5.52 -5.17 -3.51
C ASN A 27 4.43 -5.75 -2.60
N SER A 28 4.28 -5.15 -1.43
CA SER A 28 3.20 -5.44 -0.48
C SER A 28 2.58 -4.13 -0.02
N GLU A 29 1.27 -3.95 -0.26
CA GLU A 29 0.49 -2.83 0.29
C GLU A 29 -0.54 -3.36 1.29
N SER A 30 -0.44 -2.89 2.53
CA SER A 30 -1.49 -3.01 3.54
C SER A 30 -2.19 -1.66 3.66
N ALA A 31 -3.51 -1.59 3.55
CA ALA A 31 -4.23 -0.32 3.69
C ALA A 31 -5.56 -0.43 4.44
N LEU A 32 -5.88 0.62 5.18
CA LEU A 32 -7.18 0.88 5.79
C LEU A 32 -7.83 2.05 5.06
N ASN A 33 -9.01 1.81 4.49
CA ASN A 33 -9.82 2.80 3.82
C ASN A 33 -11.04 3.09 4.70
N VAL A 34 -11.29 4.36 5.00
CA VAL A 34 -12.38 4.82 5.87
C VAL A 34 -13.21 5.86 5.13
N ALA A 35 -14.50 5.59 4.95
CA ALA A 35 -15.47 6.62 4.60
C ALA A 35 -15.81 7.39 5.90
N ILE A 36 -15.21 8.56 6.09
CA ILE A 36 -15.41 9.37 7.30
C ILE A 36 -16.85 9.88 7.35
N ASN A 37 -17.35 10.38 6.22
CA ASN A 37 -18.74 10.79 6.01
C ASN A 37 -19.04 10.80 4.50
N GLU A 38 -20.18 11.37 4.10
CA GLU A 38 -20.61 11.46 2.69
C GLU A 38 -19.63 12.21 1.77
N HIS A 39 -18.80 13.09 2.33
CA HIS A 39 -17.88 13.94 1.58
C HIS A 39 -16.41 13.58 1.76
N PHE A 40 -16.02 12.97 2.88
CA PHE A 40 -14.62 12.74 3.24
C PHE A 40 -14.26 11.26 3.29
N GLY A 41 -13.15 10.91 2.65
CA GLY A 41 -12.54 9.59 2.71
C GLY A 41 -11.08 9.65 3.15
N LEU A 42 -10.63 8.68 3.95
CA LEU A 42 -9.25 8.53 4.39
C LEU A 42 -8.68 7.19 3.93
N LYS A 43 -7.47 7.20 3.36
CA LYS A 43 -6.65 5.99 3.17
C LYS A 43 -5.37 6.11 3.98
N VAL A 44 -5.12 5.14 4.85
CA VAL A 44 -3.81 4.92 5.46
C VAL A 44 -3.22 3.67 4.83
N ALA A 45 -2.02 3.75 4.27
CA ALA A 45 -1.36 2.63 3.63
C ALA A 45 0.08 2.47 4.12
N TYR A 46 0.52 1.22 4.25
CA TYR A 46 1.91 0.86 4.48
C TYR A 46 2.37 -0.03 3.33
N ASN A 47 3.39 0.43 2.62
CA ASN A 47 3.98 -0.22 1.47
C ASN A 47 5.37 -0.75 1.85
N VAL A 48 5.62 -2.01 1.51
CA VAL A 48 6.93 -2.64 1.57
C VAL A 48 7.29 -3.06 0.17
N THR A 49 8.41 -2.55 -0.34
CA THR A 49 8.94 -2.92 -1.65
C THR A 49 10.32 -3.52 -1.45
N TRP A 50 10.55 -4.72 -1.97
CA TRP A 50 11.84 -5.37 -1.97
C TRP A 50 12.32 -5.57 -3.41
N ASN A 51 13.59 -5.27 -3.68
CA ASN A 51 14.21 -5.52 -4.98
C ASN A 51 15.38 -6.50 -4.81
N SER A 52 15.50 -7.48 -5.72
CA SER A 52 16.56 -8.49 -5.67
C SER A 52 17.94 -7.94 -6.00
N GLU A 53 18.02 -6.91 -6.84
CA GLU A 53 19.25 -6.36 -7.38
C GLU A 53 19.17 -4.81 -7.41
N PRO A 54 19.06 -4.15 -6.24
CA PRO A 54 19.06 -2.69 -6.17
C PRO A 54 20.45 -2.14 -6.57
N PRO A 55 20.56 -0.84 -6.91
CA PRO A 55 21.85 -0.21 -7.17
C PRO A 55 22.83 -0.39 -6.01
N GLU A 56 24.14 -0.51 -6.28
CA GLU A 56 25.17 -0.68 -5.22
C GLU A 56 25.18 0.42 -4.16
N SER A 57 24.69 1.62 -4.49
CA SER A 57 24.55 2.73 -3.57
C SER A 57 23.37 2.59 -2.59
N ALA A 58 22.47 1.64 -2.83
CA ALA A 58 21.32 1.40 -1.97
C ALA A 58 21.78 0.77 -0.64
N PRO A 59 21.36 1.34 0.52
CA PRO A 59 21.79 0.82 1.82
C PRO A 59 21.12 -0.51 2.18
N GLU A 60 19.93 -0.77 1.62
CA GLU A 60 19.15 -1.98 1.86
C GLU A 60 18.40 -2.39 0.58
N HIS A 61 17.99 -3.65 0.51
CA HIS A 61 17.11 -4.15 -0.56
C HIS A 61 15.63 -3.82 -0.35
N THR A 62 15.25 -3.21 0.78
CA THR A 62 13.85 -3.02 1.18
C THR A 62 13.53 -1.56 1.46
N ASP A 63 12.56 -1.03 0.71
CA ASP A 63 11.94 0.25 0.98
C ASP A 63 10.63 0.08 1.76
N ARG A 64 10.38 1.03 2.66
CA ARG A 64 9.17 1.09 3.48
C ARG A 64 8.55 2.47 3.38
N ARG A 65 7.26 2.55 3.07
CA ARG A 65 6.55 3.83 2.92
C ARG A 65 5.19 3.79 3.60
N THR A 66 4.98 4.72 4.52
CA THR A 66 3.65 5.02 5.06
C THR A 66 3.03 6.16 4.26
N THR A 67 1.79 6.01 3.85
CA THR A 67 1.02 7.02 3.12
C THR A 67 -0.27 7.32 3.86
N LEU A 68 -0.58 8.61 3.97
CA LEU A 68 -1.85 9.10 4.48
C LEU A 68 -2.48 9.99 3.40
N SER A 69 -3.71 9.69 3.01
CA SER A 69 -4.44 10.44 1.98
C SER A 69 -5.83 10.79 2.48
N LEU A 70 -6.16 12.08 2.43
CA LEU A 70 -7.51 12.60 2.71
C LEU A 70 -8.13 13.06 1.39
N GLY A 71 -9.23 12.43 1.00
CA GLY A 71 -10.02 12.77 -0.17
C GLY A 71 -11.29 13.52 0.23
N TYR A 72 -11.74 14.42 -0.65
CA TYR A 72 -13.00 15.15 -0.53
C TYR A 72 -13.80 15.05 -1.83
N SER A 73 -15.10 14.81 -1.74
CA SER A 73 -16.05 14.90 -2.87
C SER A 73 -17.18 15.87 -2.55
N MET A 74 -17.52 16.73 -3.53
CA MET A 74 -18.64 17.68 -3.46
C MET A 74 -19.98 16.96 -3.45
#